data_AF-A0A357R412-F1
#
_entry.id   AF-A0A357R412-F1
#
_cell.length_a   1.000
_cell.length_b   1.000
_cell.length_c   1.000
_cell.angle_alpha   90.00
_cell.angle_beta   90.00
_cell.angle_gamma   90.00
#
_symmetry.space_group_name_H-M   'P 1'
#
loop_
_entity.id
_entity.type
_entity.pdbx_description
1 polymer ?
#
loop_
_entity_poly.entity_id
_entity_poly.type
_entity_poly.pdbx_seq_one_letter_code
_entity_poly.pdbx_strand_id
1 'polypeptide(L)' 'RIDYFLVSDRLKESLTDAAILSEIMGSDHCPVILELEA' A
#
# COMPACT_ATOMS: atom_id res chain seq x y z
N ARG A 1 -4.48 -5.65 10.94
CA ARG A 1 -3.64 -5.08 9.86
C ARG A 1 -2.20 -5.29 10.25
N ILE A 2 -1.47 -6.17 9.55
CA ILE A 2 -0.05 -6.43 9.81
C ILE A 2 0.85 -6.26 8.58
N ASP A 3 0.24 -5.88 7.44
CA ASP A 3 0.90 -5.65 6.16
C ASP A 3 1.00 -4.14 5.86
N TYR A 4 2.20 -3.68 5.53
CA TYR A 4 2.54 -2.27 5.41
C TYR A 4 3.59 -2.02 4.31
N PHE A 5 3.43 -0.91 3.60
CA PHE A 5 4.55 -0.22 2.98
C PHE A 5 5.01 0.91 3.89
N LEU A 6 6.30 0.94 4.22
CA LEU A 6 6.94 2.03 4.95
C LEU A 6 7.72 2.89 3.96
N VAL A 7 7.46 4.20 3.97
CA VAL A 7 8.13 5.16 3.08
C VAL A 7 8.95 6.14 3.92
N SER A 8 10.08 6.58 3.37
CA SER A 8 10.83 7.70 3.94
C SER A 8 10.08 9.02 3.73
N ASP A 9 10.21 9.98 4.66
CA ASP A 9 9.54 11.29 4.56
C ASP A 9 9.77 12.02 3.22
N ARG A 10 10.95 11.87 2.61
CA ARG A 10 11.26 12.47 1.29
C ARG A 10 10.39 11.96 0.13
N LEU A 11 9.73 10.82 0.27
CA LEU A 11 8.85 10.24 -0.74
C LEU A 11 7.38 10.61 -0.51
N LYS A 12 7.08 11.38 0.55
CA LYS A 12 5.71 11.72 0.91
C LYS A 12 4.99 12.50 -0.17
N GLU A 13 5.69 13.39 -0.87
CA GLU A 13 5.12 14.21 -1.95
C GLU A 13 4.86 13.41 -3.22
N SER A 14 5.58 12.30 -3.42
CA SER A 14 5.36 11.39 -4.55
C SER A 14 4.22 10.40 -4.30
N LEU A 15 3.63 10.36 -3.10
CA LEU A 15 2.61 9.35 -2.75
C LEU A 15 1.24 9.76 -3.31
N THR A 16 0.74 8.97 -4.26
CA THR A 16 -0.55 9.25 -4.93
C THR A 16 -1.71 8.45 -4.34
N ASP A 17 -1.47 7.18 -3.99
CA ASP A 17 -2.50 6.35 -3.37
C ASP A 17 -1.90 5.26 -2.46
N ALA A 18 -2.69 4.80 -1.49
CA ALA A 18 -2.39 3.65 -0.66
C ALA A 18 -3.69 2.96 -0.22
N ALA A 19 -3.85 1.68 -0.55
CA ALA A 19 -5.08 0.95 -0.31
C ALA A 19 -4.86 -0.47 0.23
N ILE A 20 -5.91 -1.02 0.83
CA ILE A 20 -6.00 -2.41 1.26
C ILE A 20 -7.10 -3.06 0.41
N LEU A 21 -6.74 -4.08 -0.38
CA LEU A 21 -7.65 -4.74 -1.32
C LEU A 21 -8.36 -5.92 -0.64
N SER A 22 -9.20 -5.62 0.34
CA SER A 22 -9.85 -6.60 1.23
C SER A 22 -10.82 -7.57 0.53
N GLU A 23 -11.26 -7.21 -0.66
CA GLU A 23 -12.12 -8.01 -1.53
C GLU A 23 -11.37 -9.11 -2.29
N ILE A 24 -10.03 -9.04 -2.37
CA ILE A 24 -9.21 -10.04 -3.05
C ILE A 24 -8.98 -11.23 -2.11
N MET A 25 -9.43 -12.40 -2.55
CA MET A 25 -9.35 -13.67 -1.81
C MET A 25 -8.28 -14.59 -2.42
N GLY A 26 -7.78 -15.54 -1.63
CA GLY A 26 -6.82 -16.56 -2.09
C GLY A 26 -5.67 -16.84 -1.11
N SER A 27 -5.52 -16.01 -0.09
CA SER A 27 -4.62 -16.18 1.07
C SER A 27 -5.40 -15.82 2.34
N ASP A 28 -4.82 -16.14 3.49
CA ASP A 28 -5.20 -15.67 4.82
C ASP A 28 -4.98 -14.15 5.02
N HIS A 29 -4.21 -13.50 4.14
CA HIS A 29 -4.01 -12.06 4.12
C HIS A 29 -4.48 -11.46 2.78
N CYS A 30 -5.05 -10.25 2.84
CA CYS A 30 -5.37 -9.46 1.65
C CYS A 30 -4.16 -8.63 1.19
N PRO A 31 -4.03 -8.34 -0.13
CA PRO A 31 -2.98 -7.46 -0.62
C PRO A 31 -3.11 -6.02 -0.09
N VAL A 32 -1.97 -5.33 0.03
CA VAL A 32 -1.91 -3.88 0.21
C VAL A 32 -1.14 -3.27 -0.97
N ILE A 33 -1.54 -2.09 -1.41
CA ILE A 33 -0.92 -1.40 -2.54
C ILE A 33 -0.46 0.01 -2.15
N LEU A 34 0.56 0.51 -2.85
CA LEU A 34 1.09 1.86 -2.75
C LEU A 34 1.40 2.34 -4.17
N GLU A 35 0.89 3.51 -4.53
CA GLU A 35 1.17 4.16 -5.81
C GLU A 35 2.04 5.40 -5.57
N LEU A 36 3.03 5.60 -6.44
CA LEU A 36 3.92 6.74 -6.44
C LEU A 36 3.92 7.41 -7.82
N GLU A 37 3.96 8.73 -7.86
CA GLU A 37 4.20 9.53 -9.07
C GLU A 37 5.71 9.72 -9.32
N ALA A 38 6.11 9.69 -10.59
CA ALA A 38 7.50 9.74 -11.04
C ALA A 38 7.95 11.15 -11.46
#